data_AF-A0AAV1AIC4-F1
#
_entry.id   AF-A0AAV1AIC4-F1
#
_cell.length_a   1.000
_cell.length_b   1.000
_cell.length_c   1.000
_cell.angle_alpha   90.00
_cell.angle_beta   90.00
_cell.angle_gamma   90.00
#
_symmetry.space_group_name_H-M   'P 1'
#
loop_
_entity.id
_entity.type
_entity.pdbx_description
1 polymer ?
#
loop_
_entity_poly.entity_id
_entity_poly.type
_entity_poly.pdbx_seq_one_letter_code
_entity_poly.pdbx_strand_id
1 'polypeptide(L)'
;MVAAHAFFAQDEGTTFNLEYVWRLLKDEPKWMGESIGNSSKITKSSASGASSDNPNTPSSYEFNSSSPMERPMGQKAAKRKGKAKEIPNAMQDARIKRAAAMERLAQCKKDELELKAMNIIMKDTSTMNDNQRDIHEKYCNKMKKKKECS
;
A
#
# COMPACT_ATOMS: atom_id res chain seq x y z
N MET A 1 9.97 14.82 -1.07
CA MET A 1 8.57 14.66 -1.57
C MET A 1 8.00 15.98 -2.10
N VAL A 2 8.36 17.14 -1.52
CA VAL A 2 7.90 18.48 -1.97
C VAL A 2 8.17 18.76 -3.45
N ALA A 3 9.38 18.46 -3.96
CA ALA A 3 9.72 18.71 -5.36
C ALA A 3 8.89 17.86 -6.35
N ALA A 4 8.62 16.59 -6.04
CA ALA A 4 7.84 15.70 -6.91
C ALA A 4 6.36 16.12 -6.99
N HIS A 5 5.79 16.57 -5.86
CA HIS A 5 4.42 17.11 -5.84
C HIS A 5 4.30 18.43 -6.60
N ALA A 6 5.36 19.25 -6.60
CA ALA A 6 5.39 20.50 -7.35
C ALA A 6 5.37 20.26 -8.87
N PHE A 7 6.13 19.29 -9.38
CA PHE A 7 6.09 18.92 -10.79
C PHE A 7 4.72 18.34 -11.20
N PHE A 8 4.16 17.43 -10.40
CA PHE A 8 2.83 16.88 -10.66
C PHE A 8 1.75 17.98 -10.72
N ALA A 9 1.79 18.93 -9.80
CA ALA A 9 0.83 20.04 -9.79
C ALA A 9 1.01 20.99 -10.99
N GLN A 10 2.22 21.11 -11.54
CA GLN A 10 2.50 21.89 -12.74
C GLN A 10 1.92 21.24 -14.00
N ASP A 11 1.98 19.90 -14.09
CA ASP A 11 1.52 19.15 -15.26
C ASP A 11 0.00 18.90 -15.24
N GLU A 12 -0.55 18.54 -14.09
CA GLU A 12 -1.95 18.09 -13.94
C GLU A 12 -2.88 19.17 -13.36
N GLY A 13 -2.32 20.32 -12.93
CA GLY A 13 -3.08 21.43 -12.35
C GLY A 13 -3.79 21.13 -11.03
N THR A 14 -3.56 19.95 -10.44
CA THR A 14 -4.25 19.46 -9.24
C THR A 14 -3.27 18.89 -8.23
N THR A 15 -3.65 18.90 -6.96
CA THR A 15 -2.85 18.31 -5.88
C THR A 15 -2.95 16.79 -5.92
N PHE A 16 -1.86 16.08 -5.62
CA PHE A 16 -1.84 14.62 -5.59
C PHE A 16 -2.75 14.06 -4.48
N ASN A 17 -3.95 13.60 -4.85
CA ASN A 17 -4.99 13.18 -3.90
C ASN A 17 -4.76 11.79 -3.26
N LEU A 18 -3.78 11.03 -3.75
CA LEU A 18 -3.49 9.66 -3.29
C LEU A 18 -2.31 9.59 -2.30
N GLU A 19 -1.80 10.72 -1.82
CA GLU A 19 -0.68 10.75 -0.87
C GLU A 19 -0.96 9.94 0.40
N TYR A 20 -2.20 10.02 0.90
CA TYR A 20 -2.65 9.27 2.06
C TYR A 20 -2.58 7.76 1.82
N VAL A 21 -3.00 7.30 0.64
CA VAL A 21 -2.98 5.88 0.27
C VAL A 21 -1.54 5.40 0.09
N TRP A 22 -0.69 6.20 -0.55
CA TRP A 22 0.73 5.91 -0.71
C TRP A 22 1.44 5.74 0.63
N ARG A 23 1.18 6.64 1.58
CA ARG A 23 1.79 6.59 2.93
C ARG A 23 1.41 5.33 3.70
N LEU A 24 0.23 4.76 3.46
CA LEU A 24 -0.18 3.50 4.07
C LEU A 24 0.46 2.28 3.41
N LEU A 25 0.65 2.32 2.08
CA LEU A 25 1.11 1.16 1.32
C LEU A 25 2.63 1.03 1.25
N LYS A 26 3.38 2.14 1.31
CA LYS A 26 4.84 2.14 1.07
C LYS A 26 5.62 1.23 2.02
N ASP A 27 5.13 1.04 3.23
CA ASP A 27 5.80 0.28 4.30
C ASP A 27 5.34 -1.19 4.33
N GLU A 28 4.45 -1.61 3.42
CA GLU A 28 4.03 -3.00 3.33
C GLU A 28 5.19 -3.90 2.84
N PRO A 29 5.36 -5.10 3.41
CA PRO A 29 6.50 -5.98 3.14
C PRO A 29 6.58 -6.48 1.68
N LYS A 30 5.51 -6.30 0.90
CA LYS A 30 5.50 -6.56 -0.54
C LYS A 30 6.35 -5.54 -1.32
N TRP A 31 6.50 -4.33 -0.80
CA TRP A 31 7.19 -3.21 -1.43
C TRP A 31 8.53 -2.88 -0.76
N MET A 32 8.73 -3.35 0.47
CA MET A 32 10.03 -3.35 1.14
C MET A 32 10.87 -4.49 0.55
N GLY A 33 11.96 -4.18 -0.16
CA GLY A 33 12.82 -5.14 -0.88
C GLY A 33 13.57 -6.16 0.00
N GLU A 34 13.15 -6.37 1.24
CA GLU A 34 13.75 -7.29 2.21
C GLU A 34 13.22 -8.72 2.02
N SER A 35 13.55 -9.31 0.88
CA SER A 35 13.61 -10.77 0.73
C SER A 35 14.54 -11.18 -0.41
N ILE A 36 15.74 -10.58 -0.46
CA ILE A 36 16.92 -11.22 -1.05
C ILE A 36 18.02 -11.20 0.02
N GLY A 37 17.75 -11.86 1.15
CA GLY A 37 18.83 -12.46 1.90
C GLY A 37 19.48 -13.50 0.99
N ASN A 38 20.82 -13.47 0.91
CA ASN A 38 21.71 -14.47 0.30
C ASN A 38 21.67 -14.71 -1.23
N SER A 39 21.93 -13.66 -2.05
CA SER A 39 22.66 -13.90 -3.31
C SER A 39 24.16 -14.01 -3.01
N SER A 40 24.59 -15.24 -2.72
CA SER A 40 26.00 -15.61 -2.62
C SER A 40 26.79 -15.13 -3.85
N LYS A 41 27.83 -14.35 -3.58
CA LYS A 41 29.09 -14.20 -4.34
C LYS A 41 29.01 -14.46 -5.85
N ILE A 42 28.99 -13.39 -6.64
CA ILE A 42 29.63 -13.41 -7.97
C ILE A 42 31.12 -13.68 -7.73
N THR A 43 31.54 -14.93 -7.90
CA THR A 43 32.96 -15.27 -8.00
C THR A 43 33.44 -14.81 -9.36
N LYS A 44 34.06 -13.63 -9.39
CA LYS A 44 34.82 -13.12 -10.52
C LYS A 44 36.11 -13.95 -10.62
N SER A 45 36.09 -15.07 -11.36
CA SER A 45 37.32 -15.79 -11.70
C SER A 45 38.10 -14.97 -12.72
N SER A 46 39.08 -14.21 -12.22
CA SER A 46 40.15 -13.66 -13.04
C SER A 46 41.14 -14.77 -13.34
N ALA A 47 41.35 -15.07 -14.61
CA ALA A 47 42.58 -15.67 -15.10
C ALA A 47 42.98 -14.91 -16.37
N SER A 48 44.01 -14.10 -16.20
CA SER A 48 44.73 -13.35 -17.23
C SER A 48 45.44 -14.30 -18.19
N GLY A 49 45.51 -13.97 -19.48
CA GLY A 49 46.37 -14.69 -20.42
C GLY A 49 46.13 -14.40 -21.90
N ALA A 50 46.61 -13.24 -22.36
CA ALA A 50 47.22 -12.91 -23.66
C ALA A 50 46.60 -13.35 -25.02
N SER A 51 46.52 -12.35 -25.90
CA SER A 51 46.22 -12.36 -27.34
C SER A 51 47.15 -13.22 -28.21
N SER A 52 46.63 -13.75 -29.33
CA SER A 52 47.32 -13.82 -30.64
C SER A 52 46.40 -14.46 -31.70
N ASP A 53 46.40 -13.88 -32.90
CA ASP A 53 45.63 -14.22 -34.10
C ASP A 53 45.94 -15.60 -34.77
N ASN A 54 44.99 -16.03 -35.62
CA ASN A 54 44.74 -17.22 -36.50
C ASN A 54 45.93 -17.68 -37.43
N PRO A 55 45.89 -18.72 -38.35
CA PRO A 55 44.85 -19.72 -38.73
C PRO A 55 45.26 -21.22 -38.97
N ASN A 56 44.23 -22.07 -39.12
CA ASN A 56 44.08 -23.27 -39.98
C ASN A 56 44.98 -24.52 -39.79
N THR A 57 44.38 -25.65 -39.39
CA THR A 57 44.54 -26.99 -40.05
C THR A 57 43.37 -27.91 -39.63
N PRO A 58 42.70 -28.64 -40.55
CA PRO A 58 41.59 -29.54 -40.23
C PRO A 58 42.09 -30.95 -39.90
N SER A 59 41.61 -31.56 -38.82
CA SER A 59 41.78 -33.00 -38.57
C SER A 59 40.46 -33.62 -38.15
N SER A 60 39.98 -34.47 -39.04
CA SER A 60 38.84 -35.37 -38.96
C SER A 60 38.77 -36.16 -37.64
N TYR A 61 37.61 -36.14 -36.98
CA TYR A 61 36.89 -37.37 -36.62
C TYR A 61 35.42 -37.03 -36.30
N GLU A 62 34.50 -37.59 -37.09
CA GLU A 62 33.13 -37.78 -36.66
C GLU A 62 33.09 -38.91 -35.64
N PHE A 63 32.56 -38.66 -34.45
CA PHE A 63 32.04 -39.73 -33.59
C PHE A 63 30.65 -39.34 -33.11
N ASN A 64 29.66 -39.75 -33.89
CA ASN A 64 28.26 -39.81 -33.51
C ASN A 64 28.11 -40.86 -32.39
N SER A 65 27.82 -40.42 -31.16
CA SER A 65 27.35 -41.32 -30.10
C SER A 65 26.18 -40.67 -29.39
N SER A 66 24.99 -40.97 -29.93
CA SER A 66 23.70 -40.69 -29.32
C SER A 66 23.54 -41.50 -28.04
N SER A 67 23.58 -40.82 -26.89
CA SER A 67 23.03 -41.32 -25.63
C SER A 67 22.33 -40.14 -24.95
N PRO A 68 21.00 -40.17 -24.75
CA PRO A 68 20.32 -39.12 -24.00
C PRO A 68 20.68 -39.26 -22.52
N MET A 69 21.69 -38.52 -22.08
CA MET A 69 21.99 -38.40 -20.66
C MET A 69 20.80 -37.67 -20.00
N GLU A 70 20.08 -38.35 -19.11
CA GLU A 70 18.96 -37.75 -18.38
C GLU A 70 19.47 -36.54 -17.58
N ARG A 71 18.87 -35.37 -17.84
CA ARG A 71 19.21 -34.14 -17.14
C ARG A 71 18.69 -34.22 -15.70
N PRO A 72 19.49 -33.83 -14.69
CA PRO A 72 19.04 -33.82 -13.31
C PRO A 72 17.81 -32.92 -13.15
N MET A 73 16.89 -33.36 -12.30
CA MET A 73 15.60 -32.71 -12.08
C MET A 73 15.81 -31.23 -11.72
N GLY A 74 15.20 -30.34 -12.50
CA GLY A 74 15.34 -28.90 -12.35
C GLY A 74 14.89 -28.41 -10.97
N GLN A 75 15.62 -27.44 -10.43
CA GLN A 75 15.43 -26.84 -9.11
C GLN A 75 13.98 -26.36 -8.84
N LYS A 76 13.21 -26.06 -9.90
CA LYS A 76 11.78 -25.68 -9.83
C LYS A 76 10.87 -26.84 -9.43
N ALA A 77 11.18 -28.09 -9.79
CA ALA A 77 10.40 -29.26 -9.41
C ALA A 77 10.64 -29.65 -7.94
N ALA A 78 11.88 -29.55 -7.45
CA ALA A 78 12.23 -29.85 -6.06
C ALA A 78 11.60 -28.88 -5.03
N LYS A 79 11.42 -27.61 -5.40
CA LYS A 79 10.87 -26.58 -4.50
C LYS A 79 9.35 -26.65 -4.28
N ARG A 80 8.58 -27.44 -5.05
CA ARG A 80 7.11 -27.51 -4.89
C ARG A 80 6.64 -28.27 -3.66
N LYS A 81 7.52 -28.95 -2.92
CA LYS A 81 7.15 -29.85 -1.81
C LYS A 81 7.21 -29.22 -0.41
N GLY A 82 7.54 -27.92 -0.28
CA GLY A 82 7.92 -27.33 1.02
C GLY A 82 7.24 -26.04 1.46
N LYS A 83 6.16 -25.56 0.84
CA LYS A 83 5.45 -24.36 1.33
C LYS A 83 3.96 -24.62 1.52
N ALA A 84 3.63 -25.32 2.60
CA ALA A 84 2.33 -25.17 3.22
C ALA A 84 2.25 -23.74 3.79
N LYS A 85 1.43 -22.91 3.17
CA LYS A 85 1.19 -21.50 3.52
C LYS A 85 0.11 -21.44 4.60
N GLU A 86 0.49 -21.21 5.86
CA GLU A 86 -0.43 -20.70 6.88
C GLU A 86 -0.74 -19.23 6.55
N ILE A 87 -1.76 -18.98 5.71
CA ILE A 87 -2.24 -17.63 5.35
C ILE A 87 -3.68 -17.29 5.84
N PRO A 88 -4.52 -18.17 6.43
CA PRO A 88 -5.91 -17.78 6.69
C PRO A 88 -6.08 -16.74 7.81
N ASN A 89 -5.23 -16.72 8.85
CA ASN A 89 -5.45 -15.86 10.03
C ASN A 89 -5.12 -14.37 9.81
N ALA A 90 -4.02 -14.05 9.12
CA ALA A 90 -3.62 -12.66 8.91
C ALA A 90 -4.64 -11.85 8.08
N MET A 91 -5.31 -12.49 7.12
CA MET A 91 -6.36 -11.84 6.32
C MET A 91 -7.62 -11.56 7.15
N GLN A 92 -7.99 -12.47 8.06
CA GLN A 92 -9.14 -12.27 8.96
C GLN A 92 -8.85 -11.16 9.97
N ASP A 93 -7.66 -11.14 10.57
CA ASP A 93 -7.24 -10.09 11.49
C ASP A 93 -7.25 -8.70 10.83
N ALA A 94 -6.79 -8.62 9.57
CA ALA A 94 -6.84 -7.36 8.81
C ALA A 94 -8.29 -6.89 8.56
N ARG A 95 -9.22 -7.81 8.29
CA ARG A 95 -10.65 -7.50 8.12
C ARG A 95 -11.28 -7.00 9.42
N ILE A 96 -11.01 -7.66 10.54
CA ILE A 96 -11.50 -7.26 11.86
C ILE A 96 -10.99 -5.86 12.23
N LYS A 97 -9.68 -5.61 12.05
CA LYS A 97 -9.09 -4.29 12.31
C LYS A 97 -9.70 -3.20 11.43
N ARG A 98 -9.97 -3.50 10.16
CA ARG A 98 -10.63 -2.55 9.24
C ARG A 98 -12.06 -2.26 9.67
N ALA A 99 -12.84 -3.28 10.06
CA ALA A 99 -14.20 -3.09 10.55
C ALA A 99 -14.22 -2.21 11.80
N ALA A 100 -13.36 -2.49 12.78
CA ALA A 100 -13.23 -1.68 14.00
C ALA A 100 -12.75 -0.24 13.72
N ALA A 101 -11.91 -0.03 12.70
CA ALA A 101 -11.53 1.32 12.29
C ALA A 101 -12.70 2.09 11.65
N MET A 102 -13.52 1.42 10.83
CA MET A 102 -14.71 2.03 10.23
C MET A 102 -15.77 2.38 11.29
N GLU A 103 -15.99 1.49 12.27
CA GLU A 103 -16.90 1.74 13.38
C GLU A 103 -16.45 2.93 14.23
N ARG A 104 -15.16 2.99 14.59
CA ARG A 104 -14.60 4.16 15.30
C ARG A 104 -14.76 5.45 14.51
N LEU A 105 -14.54 5.42 13.19
CA LEU A 105 -14.76 6.58 12.32
C LEU A 105 -16.23 7.01 12.29
N ALA A 106 -17.15 6.06 12.23
CA ALA A 106 -18.58 6.34 12.27
C ALA A 106 -18.98 6.98 13.61
N GLN A 107 -18.43 6.49 14.73
CA GLN A 107 -18.66 7.08 16.04
C GLN A 107 -18.07 8.49 16.14
N CYS A 108 -16.82 8.71 15.72
CA CYS A 108 -16.21 10.05 15.74
C CYS A 108 -17.03 11.06 14.92
N LYS A 109 -17.60 10.66 13.78
CA LYS A 109 -18.49 11.53 12.99
C LYS A 109 -19.81 11.83 13.71
N LYS A 110 -20.37 10.85 14.44
CA LYS A 110 -21.57 11.05 15.24
C LYS A 110 -21.30 12.05 16.38
N ASP A 111 -20.20 11.87 17.10
CA ASP A 111 -19.78 12.74 18.19
C ASP A 111 -19.48 14.17 17.69
N GLU A 112 -18.84 14.30 16.52
CA GLU A 112 -18.59 15.61 15.89
C GLU A 112 -19.90 16.35 15.55
N LEU A 113 -20.90 15.64 15.01
CA LEU A 113 -22.21 16.21 14.73
C LEU A 113 -22.95 16.62 16.01
N GLU A 114 -22.84 15.82 17.07
CA GLU A 114 -23.43 16.14 18.36
C GLU A 114 -22.78 17.38 19.00
N LEU A 115 -21.45 17.48 18.95
CA LEU A 115 -20.72 18.64 19.47
C LEU A 115 -21.05 19.91 18.69
N LYS A 116 -21.18 19.83 17.36
CA LYS A 116 -21.65 20.96 16.53
C LYS A 116 -23.07 21.38 16.91
N ALA A 117 -23.98 20.42 17.10
CA ALA A 117 -25.35 20.71 17.52
C ALA A 117 -25.38 21.40 18.90
N MET A 118 -24.58 20.91 19.85
CA MET A 118 -24.47 21.50 21.18
C MET A 118 -23.93 22.93 21.13
N ASN A 119 -22.90 23.18 20.31
CA ASN A 119 -22.34 24.51 20.11
C ASN A 119 -23.40 25.50 19.58
N ILE A 120 -24.23 25.07 18.62
CA ILE A 120 -25.32 25.92 18.11
C ILE A 120 -26.32 26.24 19.22
N ILE A 121 -26.73 25.25 20.02
CA ILE A 121 -27.73 25.43 21.09
C ILE A 121 -27.20 26.34 22.21
N MET A 122 -25.91 26.23 22.55
CA MET A 122 -25.30 26.99 23.65
C MET A 122 -24.73 28.35 23.24
N LYS A 123 -24.85 28.73 21.97
CA LYS A 123 -24.30 30.00 21.49
C LYS A 123 -25.00 31.18 22.18
N ASP A 124 -24.20 32.12 22.66
CA ASP A 124 -24.71 33.34 23.30
C ASP A 124 -25.53 34.18 22.31
N THR A 125 -26.79 34.45 22.69
CA THR A 125 -27.76 35.21 21.89
C THR A 125 -27.81 36.68 22.27
N SER A 126 -27.08 37.11 23.31
CA SER A 126 -27.00 38.51 23.76
C SER A 126 -26.51 39.44 22.64
N THR A 127 -25.58 38.96 21.81
CA THR A 127 -25.00 39.71 20.68
C THR A 127 -25.81 39.63 19.38
N MET A 128 -26.88 38.83 19.34
CA MET A 128 -27.72 38.64 18.14
C MET A 128 -28.82 39.70 18.08
N ASN A 129 -29.10 40.20 16.88
CA ASN A 129 -30.30 41.04 16.66
C ASN A 129 -31.59 40.18 16.71
N ASP A 130 -32.74 40.83 16.81
CA ASP A 130 -34.03 40.14 17.02
C ASP A 130 -34.36 39.12 15.92
N ASN A 131 -34.08 39.44 14.65
CA ASN A 131 -34.30 38.52 13.53
C ASN A 131 -33.37 37.29 13.61
N GLN A 132 -32.11 37.50 13.97
CA GLN A 132 -31.15 36.41 14.17
C GLN A 132 -31.53 35.53 15.36
N ARG A 133 -32.06 36.13 16.41
CA ARG A 133 -32.53 35.41 17.61
C ARG A 133 -33.74 34.53 17.31
N ASP A 134 -34.72 35.04 16.55
CA ASP A 134 -35.88 34.26 16.09
C ASP A 134 -35.46 33.06 15.21
N ILE A 135 -34.51 33.27 14.29
CA ILE A 135 -33.96 32.18 13.46
C ILE A 135 -33.24 31.13 14.33
N HIS A 136 -32.42 31.57 15.29
CA HIS A 136 -31.71 30.68 16.21
C HIS A 136 -32.66 29.86 17.06
N GLU A 137 -33.71 30.49 17.61
CA GLU A 137 -34.74 29.82 18.40
C GLU A 137 -35.49 28.76 17.59
N LYS A 138 -35.93 29.10 16.37
CA LYS A 138 -36.57 28.15 15.44
C LYS A 138 -35.68 26.96 15.15
N TYR A 139 -34.39 27.18 14.91
CA TYR A 139 -33.44 26.11 14.66
C TYR A 139 -33.20 25.23 15.89
N CYS A 140 -33.02 25.83 17.08
CA CYS A 140 -32.87 25.10 18.34
C CYS A 140 -34.09 24.21 18.63
N ASN A 141 -35.31 24.72 18.42
CA ASN A 141 -36.53 23.96 18.61
C ASN A 141 -36.65 22.78 17.64
N LYS A 142 -36.24 22.97 16.38
CA LYS A 142 -36.17 21.86 15.39
C LYS A 142 -35.17 20.78 15.82
N MET A 143 -34.01 21.18 16.35
CA MET A 143 -32.97 20.25 16.82
C MET A 143 -33.42 19.47 18.05
N LYS A 144 -34.11 20.11 19.01
CA LYS A 144 -34.69 19.45 20.19
C LYS A 144 -35.72 18.38 19.80
N LYS A 145 -36.68 18.71 18.93
CA LYS A 145 -37.68 17.75 18.42
C LYS A 145 -37.04 16.56 17.68
N LYS A 146 -35.96 16.80 16.92
CA LYS A 146 -35.26 15.72 16.22
C LYS A 146 -34.57 14.73 17.19
N LYS A 147 -34.09 15.20 18.34
CA LYS A 147 -33.52 14.32 19.38
C LYS A 147 -34.58 13.51 20.12
N GLU A 148 -35.82 14.00 20.22
CA GLU A 148 -36.93 13.30 20.90
C GLU A 148 -37.55 12.18 20.04
N CYS A 149 -37.43 12.24 18.71
CA CYS A 149 -37.96 11.23 17.79
C CYS A 149 -36.93 10.18 17.31
N SER A 150 -35.66 10.28 17.71
CA SER A 150 -34.58 9.38 17.29
C SER A 150 -34.09 8.49 18.42
#